data_AF-F2L116-F1
#
_entry.id   AF-F2L116-F1
#
_cell.length_a   1.000
_cell.length_b   1.000
_cell.length_c   1.000
_cell.angle_alpha   90.00
_cell.angle_beta   90.00
_cell.angle_gamma   90.00
#
_symmetry.space_group_name_H-M   'P 1'
#
loop_
_entity.id
_entity.type
_entity.pdbx_description
1 polymer ?
#
loop_
_entity_poly.entity_id
_entity_poly.type
_entity_poly.pdbx_seq_one_letter_code
_entity_poly.pdbx_strand_id
1 'polypeptide(L)'
;MVEPVAVRRAYIEGIAQRRIRYTLLYSEPAPLSALLDRARAYAREIAGEWGASLCPSELPSLGVLSVGWLGGTLLADLSVCFPISRPLPPDLGLILAAEFREVSICLEPIGPVGPVEGFSRSRMPALRPRGVILRDGVAVVKMRGLYFFARAEARPDPAGGVLLDVARLGCGGVDPLRGLLEARRILRRRDRRA
;
A
#
# COMPACT_ATOMS: atom_id res chain seq x y z
N MET A 1 -5.33 -18.32 22.77
CA MET A 1 -5.02 -17.39 21.66
C MET A 1 -6.33 -16.75 21.22
N VAL A 2 -6.38 -15.43 21.05
CA VAL A 2 -7.61 -14.72 20.65
C VAL A 2 -7.68 -14.75 19.13
N GLU A 3 -8.68 -15.41 18.56
CA GLU A 3 -8.89 -15.47 17.11
C GLU A 3 -10.05 -14.57 16.68
N PRO A 4 -9.97 -13.93 15.51
CA PRO A 4 -11.10 -13.21 14.99
C PRO A 4 -12.22 -14.19 14.63
N VAL A 5 -13.43 -13.93 15.11
CA VAL A 5 -14.64 -14.70 14.74
C VAL A 5 -15.14 -14.34 13.34
N ALA A 6 -14.78 -13.15 12.85
CA ALA A 6 -15.10 -12.69 11.52
C ALA A 6 -14.11 -11.64 11.04
N VAL A 7 -13.90 -11.56 9.72
CA VAL A 7 -13.20 -10.45 9.08
C VAL A 7 -14.12 -9.77 8.09
N ARG A 8 -14.33 -8.45 8.27
CA ARG A 8 -15.12 -7.62 7.35
C ARG A 8 -14.19 -6.85 6.43
N ARG A 9 -14.50 -6.84 5.13
CA ARG A 9 -13.76 -6.08 4.12
C ARG A 9 -14.61 -4.96 3.54
N ALA A 10 -14.05 -3.76 3.45
CA ALA A 10 -14.70 -2.62 2.81
C ALA A 10 -13.71 -1.76 2.04
N TYR A 11 -14.13 -1.19 0.92
CA TYR A 11 -13.41 -0.08 0.29
C TYR A 11 -13.87 1.21 0.95
N ILE A 12 -12.92 1.98 1.48
CA ILE A 12 -13.18 3.25 2.16
C ILE A 12 -12.29 4.35 1.59
N GLU A 13 -12.61 5.61 1.89
CA GLU A 13 -11.70 6.71 1.58
C GLU A 13 -10.47 6.66 2.52
N GLY A 14 -9.30 6.93 1.95
CA GLY A 14 -8.01 6.97 2.64
C GLY A 14 -7.42 8.37 2.67
N ILE A 15 -6.11 8.45 2.90
CA ILE A 15 -5.40 9.73 3.03
C ILE A 15 -5.15 10.35 1.66
N ALA A 16 -4.73 9.53 0.70
CA ALA A 16 -4.43 9.96 -0.67
C ALA A 16 -5.53 9.57 -1.67
N GLN A 17 -6.21 8.46 -1.40
CA GLN A 17 -7.16 7.81 -2.29
C GLN A 17 -7.98 6.76 -1.53
N ARG A 18 -8.86 6.06 -2.24
CA ARG A 18 -9.48 4.82 -1.74
C ARG A 18 -8.44 3.83 -1.22
N ARG A 19 -8.79 3.14 -0.15
CA ARG A 19 -8.05 2.06 0.49
C ARG A 19 -8.99 0.90 0.83
N ILE A 20 -8.43 -0.24 1.20
CA ILE A 20 -9.23 -1.37 1.70
C ILE A 20 -9.06 -1.45 3.21
N ARG A 21 -10.16 -1.47 3.94
CA ARG A 21 -10.19 -1.75 5.37
C ARG A 21 -10.60 -3.20 5.60
N TYR A 22 -9.78 -3.91 6.36
CA TYR A 22 -10.02 -5.23 6.90
C TYR A 22 -10.25 -5.08 8.41
N THR A 23 -11.47 -5.34 8.87
CA THR A 23 -11.84 -5.25 10.28
C THR A 23 -11.92 -6.65 10.87
N LEU A 24 -10.98 -6.98 11.75
CA LEU A 24 -10.93 -8.21 12.51
C LEU A 24 -11.81 -8.05 13.74
N LEU A 25 -12.86 -8.88 13.85
CA LEU A 25 -13.82 -8.85 14.95
C LEU A 25 -13.53 -10.02 15.89
N TYR A 26 -13.42 -9.75 17.18
CA TYR A 26 -13.12 -10.75 18.22
C TYR A 26 -14.36 -10.97 19.10
N SER A 27 -14.53 -12.19 19.61
CA SER A 27 -15.67 -12.53 20.48
C SER A 27 -15.61 -11.81 21.83
N GLU A 28 -14.39 -11.72 22.39
CA GLU A 28 -14.13 -11.07 23.68
C GLU A 28 -13.14 -9.93 23.52
N PRO A 29 -13.22 -8.88 24.38
CA PRO A 29 -12.18 -7.86 24.44
C PRO A 29 -10.84 -8.49 24.80
N ALA A 30 -9.75 -7.97 24.23
CA ALA A 30 -8.40 -8.30 24.64
C ALA A 30 -7.47 -7.08 24.49
N PRO A 31 -6.34 -7.04 25.22
CA PRO A 31 -5.35 -5.98 25.07
C PRO A 31 -4.93 -5.80 23.62
N LEU A 32 -4.85 -4.55 23.14
CA LEU A 32 -4.47 -4.25 21.76
C LEU A 32 -3.14 -4.92 21.38
N SER A 33 -2.17 -4.94 22.28
CA SER A 33 -0.89 -5.65 22.10
C SER A 33 -1.07 -7.10 21.61
N ALA A 34 -1.96 -7.87 22.25
CA ALA A 34 -2.25 -9.25 21.85
C ALA A 34 -2.99 -9.32 20.49
N LEU A 35 -3.90 -8.37 20.23
CA LEU A 35 -4.62 -8.30 18.95
C LEU A 35 -3.69 -7.90 17.79
N LEU A 36 -2.64 -7.12 18.05
CA LEU A 36 -1.66 -6.71 17.04
C LEU A 36 -0.82 -7.89 16.54
N ASP A 37 -0.50 -8.87 17.40
CA ASP A 37 0.19 -10.08 16.96
C ASP A 37 -0.64 -10.85 15.93
N ARG A 38 -1.97 -10.89 16.13
CA ARG A 38 -2.90 -11.44 15.13
C ARG A 38 -3.04 -10.58 13.90
N ALA A 39 -3.12 -9.26 14.05
CA ALA A 39 -3.14 -8.35 12.92
C ALA A 39 -1.89 -8.52 12.03
N ARG A 40 -0.70 -8.77 12.62
CA ARG A 40 0.54 -9.08 11.90
C ARG A 40 0.49 -10.41 11.16
N ALA A 41 -0.11 -11.44 11.76
CA ALA A 41 -0.34 -12.71 11.07
C ALA A 41 -1.26 -12.52 9.87
N TYR A 42 -2.38 -11.81 10.07
CA TYR A 42 -3.34 -11.52 9.00
C TYR A 42 -2.75 -10.63 7.90
N ALA A 43 -1.83 -9.71 8.22
CA ALA A 43 -1.09 -8.94 7.22
C ALA A 43 -0.28 -9.83 6.26
N ARG A 44 0.23 -10.99 6.72
CA ARG A 44 0.89 -11.98 5.86
C ARG A 44 -0.10 -12.70 4.94
N GLU A 45 -1.31 -12.99 5.43
CA GLU A 45 -2.38 -13.54 4.60
C GLU A 45 -2.78 -12.55 3.50
N ILE A 46 -2.96 -11.27 3.84
CA ILE A 46 -3.21 -10.21 2.86
C ILE A 46 -2.05 -10.14 1.86
N ALA A 47 -0.79 -10.23 2.29
CA ALA A 47 0.34 -10.27 1.36
C ALA A 47 0.21 -11.42 0.34
N GLY A 48 -0.19 -12.61 0.81
CA GLY A 48 -0.53 -13.76 -0.03
C GLY A 48 -1.66 -13.48 -1.02
N GLU A 49 -2.78 -12.88 -0.59
CA GLU A 49 -3.90 -12.50 -1.46
C GLU A 49 -3.48 -11.57 -2.62
N TRP A 50 -2.47 -10.74 -2.37
CA TRP A 50 -1.93 -9.77 -3.32
C TRP A 50 -0.74 -10.31 -4.12
N GLY A 51 -0.30 -11.55 -3.88
CA GLY A 51 0.91 -12.10 -4.50
C GLY A 51 2.14 -11.23 -4.22
N ALA A 52 2.20 -10.66 -3.03
CA ALA A 52 3.14 -9.62 -2.64
C ALA A 52 4.10 -10.11 -1.56
N SER A 53 5.30 -9.52 -1.53
CA SER A 53 6.19 -9.66 -0.38
C SER A 53 5.81 -8.64 0.69
N LEU A 54 5.88 -9.02 1.97
CA LEU A 54 5.63 -8.12 3.10
C LEU A 54 6.96 -7.64 3.71
N CYS A 55 7.25 -6.37 3.54
CA CYS A 55 8.40 -5.70 4.12
C CYS A 55 8.11 -5.30 5.57
N PRO A 56 8.99 -5.62 6.54
CA PRO A 56 8.83 -5.18 7.92
C PRO A 56 8.75 -3.66 8.03
N SER A 57 7.91 -3.19 8.95
CA SER A 57 7.80 -1.78 9.31
C SER A 57 7.36 -1.63 10.76
N GLU A 58 7.52 -0.43 11.30
CA GLU A 58 7.09 -0.07 12.63
C GLU A 58 5.65 0.47 12.66
N LEU A 59 5.04 0.41 13.84
CA LEU A 59 3.68 0.91 14.06
C LEU A 59 3.56 2.40 13.63
N PRO A 60 2.40 2.82 13.11
CA PRO A 60 1.18 2.01 12.97
C PRO A 60 1.20 1.10 11.74
N SER A 61 2.29 1.06 10.95
CA SER A 61 2.43 0.05 9.90
C SER A 61 2.67 -1.33 10.51
N LEU A 62 2.01 -2.33 9.93
CA LEU A 62 2.30 -3.75 10.12
C LEU A 62 3.27 -4.26 9.07
N GLY A 63 3.50 -3.48 8.01
CA GLY A 63 4.44 -3.74 6.93
C GLY A 63 4.03 -3.07 5.63
N VAL A 64 4.95 -3.06 4.67
CA VAL A 64 4.71 -2.57 3.31
C VAL A 64 4.65 -3.74 2.35
N LEU A 65 3.57 -3.82 1.57
CA LEU A 65 3.46 -4.76 0.46
C LEU A 65 4.28 -4.29 -0.73
N SER A 66 5.14 -5.17 -1.22
CA SER A 66 5.83 -5.07 -2.50
C SER A 66 5.16 -6.00 -3.50
N VAL A 67 4.39 -5.41 -4.42
CA VAL A 67 3.61 -6.11 -5.44
C VAL A 67 4.34 -6.03 -6.79
N GLY A 68 4.57 -7.17 -7.43
CA GLY A 68 5.18 -7.21 -8.77
C GLY A 68 4.23 -6.67 -9.85
N TRP A 69 4.74 -5.81 -10.74
CA TRP A 69 3.99 -5.30 -11.88
C TRP A 69 4.90 -4.99 -13.07
N LEU A 70 4.68 -5.66 -14.21
CA LEU A 70 5.52 -5.56 -15.41
C LEU A 70 7.02 -5.74 -15.13
N GLY A 71 7.35 -6.61 -14.17
CA GLY A 71 8.72 -6.84 -13.70
C GLY A 71 9.30 -5.72 -12.82
N GLY A 72 8.54 -4.66 -12.54
CA GLY A 72 8.84 -3.63 -11.53
C GLY A 72 8.04 -3.81 -10.25
N THR A 73 8.05 -2.79 -9.38
CA THR A 73 7.44 -2.84 -8.04
C THR A 73 6.36 -1.77 -7.85
N LEU A 74 5.22 -2.18 -7.29
CA LEU A 74 4.19 -1.31 -6.72
C LEU A 74 4.18 -1.47 -5.20
N LEU A 75 3.91 -0.38 -4.48
CA LEU A 75 3.95 -0.38 -3.01
C LEU A 75 2.57 -0.09 -2.41
N ALA A 76 2.25 -0.76 -1.30
CA ALA A 76 1.11 -0.42 -0.45
C ALA A 76 1.44 -0.59 1.03
N ASP A 77 1.03 0.35 1.86
CA ASP A 77 1.17 0.25 3.31
C ASP A 77 0.01 -0.56 3.89
N LEU A 78 0.32 -1.51 4.78
CA LEU A 78 -0.65 -2.16 5.65
C LEU A 78 -0.51 -1.57 7.04
N SER A 79 -1.39 -0.64 7.39
CA SER A 79 -1.36 0.03 8.69
C SER A 79 -2.57 -0.29 9.53
N VAL A 80 -2.39 -0.39 10.85
CA VAL A 80 -3.49 -0.30 11.79
C VAL A 80 -4.16 1.07 11.60
N CYS A 81 -5.46 1.06 11.35
CA CYS A 81 -6.27 2.26 11.20
C CYS A 81 -7.38 2.38 12.25
N PHE A 82 -7.51 1.36 13.11
CA PHE A 82 -8.24 1.41 14.36
C PHE A 82 -7.67 0.34 15.31
N PRO A 83 -7.48 0.63 16.62
CA PRO A 83 -7.79 1.89 17.31
C PRO A 83 -6.68 2.94 17.20
N ILE A 84 -5.48 2.54 16.80
CA ILE A 84 -4.37 3.47 16.53
C ILE A 84 -4.34 3.83 15.05
N SER A 85 -3.87 5.04 14.76
CA SER A 85 -3.59 5.48 13.40
C SER A 85 -2.34 6.35 13.39
N ARG A 86 -1.99 6.92 12.23
CA ARG A 86 -0.80 7.75 12.05
C ARG A 86 -1.21 9.23 12.20
N PRO A 87 -0.49 10.07 12.97
CA PRO A 87 0.67 9.75 13.82
C PRO A 87 0.28 8.94 15.06
N LEU A 88 1.25 8.22 15.64
CA LEU A 88 1.02 7.47 16.87
C LEU A 88 0.67 8.42 18.03
N PRO A 89 -0.26 8.02 18.90
CA PRO A 89 -0.64 8.80 20.07
C PRO A 89 0.48 8.79 21.13
N PRO A 90 0.67 9.88 21.89
CA PRO A 90 1.74 9.98 22.89
C PRO A 90 1.59 8.97 24.04
N ASP A 91 0.37 8.52 24.32
CA ASP A 91 0.00 7.53 25.34
C ASP A 91 -0.11 6.10 24.77
N LEU A 92 0.69 5.77 23.75
CA LEU A 92 0.65 4.47 23.07
C LEU A 92 0.69 3.28 24.04
N GLY A 93 1.46 3.36 25.13
CA GLY A 93 1.52 2.29 26.14
C GLY A 93 0.17 2.01 26.80
N LEU A 94 -0.60 3.05 27.13
CA LEU A 94 -1.95 2.90 27.69
C LEU A 94 -2.90 2.29 26.66
N ILE A 95 -2.80 2.72 25.40
CA ILE A 95 -3.63 2.20 24.32
C ILE A 95 -3.29 0.75 23.98
N LEU A 96 -2.01 0.34 24.09
CA LEU A 96 -1.60 -1.05 23.89
C LEU A 96 -2.11 -2.00 24.99
N ALA A 97 -2.31 -1.48 26.21
CA ALA A 97 -2.86 -2.22 27.34
C ALA A 97 -4.40 -2.21 27.35
N ALA A 98 -5.04 -1.21 26.74
CA ALA A 98 -6.49 -1.13 26.66
C ALA A 98 -7.09 -2.29 25.85
N GLU A 99 -8.28 -2.70 26.25
CA GLU A 99 -8.99 -3.82 25.64
C GLU A 99 -9.89 -3.38 24.49
N PHE A 100 -9.82 -4.12 23.38
CA PHE A 100 -10.65 -3.88 22.20
C PHE A 100 -11.30 -5.17 21.74
N ARG A 101 -12.49 -5.05 21.13
CA ARG A 101 -13.17 -6.18 20.45
C ARG A 101 -12.92 -6.18 18.94
N GLU A 102 -12.25 -5.17 18.42
CA GLU A 102 -11.95 -5.08 17.00
C GLU A 102 -10.61 -4.37 16.74
N VAL A 103 -9.97 -4.78 15.66
CA VAL A 103 -8.80 -4.10 15.09
C VAL A 103 -9.03 -3.96 13.59
N SER A 104 -8.79 -2.77 13.05
CA SER A 104 -8.85 -2.56 11.60
C SER A 104 -7.46 -2.36 11.02
N ILE A 105 -7.17 -3.09 9.95
CA ILE A 105 -5.99 -2.94 9.10
C ILE A 105 -6.42 -2.29 7.80
N CYS A 106 -5.68 -1.30 7.35
CA CYS A 106 -5.93 -0.59 6.12
C CYS A 106 -4.78 -0.83 5.13
N LEU A 107 -5.12 -1.33 3.94
CA LEU A 107 -4.23 -1.42 2.78
C LEU A 107 -4.40 -0.17 1.93
N GLU A 108 -3.38 0.67 1.89
CA GLU A 108 -3.36 1.92 1.12
C GLU A 108 -2.16 1.95 0.17
N PRO A 109 -2.36 2.04 -1.17
CA PRO A 109 -1.24 2.16 -2.08
C PRO A 109 -0.47 3.45 -1.86
N ILE A 110 0.86 3.33 -1.82
CA ILE A 110 1.78 4.43 -1.54
C ILE A 110 2.64 4.73 -2.77
N GLY A 111 3.23 5.92 -2.80
CA GLY A 111 4.12 6.35 -3.87
C GLY A 111 5.37 5.47 -4.00
N PRO A 112 6.06 5.50 -5.15
CA PRO A 112 7.19 4.63 -5.44
C PRO A 112 8.47 5.19 -4.78
N VAL A 113 8.51 5.11 -3.46
CA VAL A 113 9.62 5.56 -2.61
C VAL A 113 10.50 4.37 -2.24
N GLY A 114 11.80 4.61 -2.10
CA GLY A 114 12.78 3.56 -1.82
C GLY A 114 13.91 3.49 -2.86
N PRO A 115 14.93 2.65 -2.61
CA PRO A 115 16.04 2.45 -3.51
C PRO A 115 15.60 1.70 -4.77
N VAL A 116 16.20 2.06 -5.90
CA VAL A 116 15.99 1.36 -7.19
C VAL A 116 17.06 0.29 -7.34
N GLU A 117 16.63 -0.97 -7.45
CA GLU A 117 17.51 -2.14 -7.62
C GLU A 117 17.68 -2.52 -9.10
N GLY A 118 16.93 -1.86 -9.99
CA GLY A 118 17.08 -2.00 -11.43
C GLY A 118 15.79 -1.64 -12.15
N PHE A 119 15.75 -1.98 -13.44
CA PHE A 119 14.61 -1.69 -14.30
C PHE A 119 14.21 -2.92 -15.10
N SER A 120 12.91 -3.06 -15.31
CA SER A 120 12.31 -4.00 -16.24
C SER A 120 11.76 -3.23 -17.43
N ARG A 121 12.09 -3.68 -18.65
CA ARG A 121 11.58 -3.08 -19.88
C ARG A 121 10.40 -3.89 -20.39
N SER A 122 9.27 -3.22 -20.59
CA SER A 122 8.06 -3.81 -21.16
C SER A 122 7.66 -3.09 -22.44
N ARG A 123 7.44 -3.84 -23.53
CA ARG A 123 6.92 -3.33 -24.79
C ARG A 123 5.40 -3.38 -24.77
N MET A 124 4.75 -2.27 -25.08
CA MET A 124 3.29 -2.17 -25.07
C MET A 124 2.77 -1.41 -26.29
N PRO A 125 1.62 -1.80 -26.88
CA PRO A 125 1.05 -1.08 -28.02
C PRO A 125 0.58 0.33 -27.64
N ALA A 126 -0.02 0.50 -26.45
CA ALA A 126 -0.45 1.80 -25.91
C ALA A 126 -0.67 1.73 -24.39
N LEU A 127 -0.55 2.87 -23.71
CA LEU A 127 -0.69 2.99 -22.24
C LEU A 127 -2.14 3.14 -21.78
N ARG A 128 -2.92 4.01 -22.45
CA ARG A 128 -4.30 4.34 -22.03
C ARG A 128 -5.25 3.13 -22.00
N PRO A 129 -5.28 2.23 -23.00
CA PRO A 129 -6.17 1.07 -22.97
C PRO A 129 -5.88 0.11 -21.81
N ARG A 130 -4.68 0.20 -21.23
CA ARG A 130 -4.24 -0.60 -20.07
C ARG A 130 -4.48 0.11 -18.74
N GLY A 131 -5.15 1.26 -18.74
CA GLY A 131 -5.41 2.04 -17.54
C GLY A 131 -4.15 2.64 -16.91
N VAL A 132 -3.09 2.83 -17.71
CA VAL A 132 -1.82 3.42 -17.27
C VAL A 132 -1.79 4.89 -17.63
N ILE A 133 -1.52 5.74 -16.64
CA ILE A 133 -1.34 7.19 -16.81
C ILE A 133 0.06 7.56 -16.35
N LEU A 134 0.83 8.22 -17.20
CA LEU A 134 2.16 8.71 -16.84
C LEU A 134 2.09 10.11 -16.23
N ARG A 135 2.89 10.33 -15.18
CA ARG A 135 3.06 11.61 -14.48
C ARG A 135 4.50 11.71 -13.99
N ASP A 136 5.30 12.57 -14.61
CA ASP A 136 6.68 12.91 -14.18
C ASP A 136 7.48 11.73 -13.64
N GLY A 137 7.78 10.75 -14.50
CA GLY A 137 8.56 9.57 -14.12
C GLY A 137 7.81 8.55 -13.27
N VAL A 138 6.47 8.64 -13.20
CA VAL A 138 5.61 7.68 -12.49
C VAL A 138 4.48 7.19 -13.39
N ALA A 139 4.29 5.87 -13.44
CA ALA A 139 3.09 5.24 -13.95
C ALA A 139 2.06 5.06 -12.83
N VAL A 140 0.90 5.68 -13.00
CA VAL A 140 -0.29 5.48 -12.17
C VAL A 140 -1.13 4.39 -12.80
N VAL A 141 -1.43 3.34 -12.03
CA VAL A 141 -2.10 2.14 -12.54
C VAL A 141 -3.25 1.70 -11.66
N LYS A 142 -4.41 1.44 -12.27
CA LYS A 142 -5.58 0.97 -11.54
C LYS A 142 -5.54 -0.55 -11.40
N MET A 143 -5.43 -1.04 -10.17
CA MET A 143 -5.41 -2.47 -9.85
C MET A 143 -6.40 -2.75 -8.72
N ARG A 144 -7.32 -3.69 -8.95
CA ARG A 144 -8.34 -4.12 -7.96
C ARG A 144 -9.10 -2.94 -7.33
N GLY A 145 -9.42 -1.92 -8.13
CA GLY A 145 -10.18 -0.75 -7.67
C GLY A 145 -9.37 0.34 -6.94
N LEU A 146 -8.06 0.19 -6.79
CA LEU A 146 -7.14 1.17 -6.19
C LEU A 146 -6.15 1.70 -7.23
N TYR A 147 -5.56 2.87 -7.01
CA TYR A 147 -4.49 3.41 -7.85
C TYR A 147 -3.13 3.16 -7.23
N PHE A 148 -2.30 2.39 -7.90
CA PHE A 148 -0.91 2.17 -7.51
C PHE A 148 0.03 3.05 -8.33
N PHE A 149 1.27 3.15 -7.85
CA PHE A 149 2.29 4.02 -8.42
C PHE A 149 3.56 3.22 -8.63
N ALA A 150 4.03 3.18 -9.87
CA ALA A 150 5.34 2.63 -10.24
C ALA A 150 6.24 3.75 -10.70
N ARG A 151 7.50 3.80 -10.24
CA ARG A 151 8.50 4.65 -10.88
C ARG A 151 8.77 4.08 -12.27
N ALA A 152 8.48 4.87 -13.30
CA ALA A 152 8.53 4.39 -14.67
C ALA A 152 8.74 5.53 -15.67
N GLU A 153 9.49 5.22 -16.72
CA GLU A 153 9.72 6.09 -17.87
C GLU A 153 9.20 5.44 -19.13
N ALA A 154 8.61 6.24 -20.01
CA ALA A 154 8.09 5.75 -21.27
C ALA A 154 8.77 6.47 -22.43
N ARG A 155 9.06 5.70 -23.48
CA ARG A 155 9.63 6.21 -24.72
C ARG A 155 8.97 5.53 -25.92
N PRO A 156 8.92 6.18 -27.09
CA PRO A 156 8.45 5.55 -28.31
C PRO A 156 9.24 4.29 -28.63
N ASP A 157 8.56 3.25 -29.09
CA ASP A 157 9.21 2.06 -29.60
C ASP A 157 9.48 2.23 -31.11
N PRO A 158 10.71 2.07 -31.61
CA PRO A 158 11.01 2.12 -33.03
C PRO A 158 10.22 1.10 -33.87
N ALA A 159 9.79 -0.01 -33.26
CA ALA A 159 8.94 -1.01 -33.92
C ALA A 159 7.43 -0.70 -33.83
N GLY A 160 7.07 0.47 -33.30
CA GLY A 160 5.70 0.88 -33.02
C GLY A 160 5.26 0.59 -31.59
N GLY A 161 4.54 1.55 -30.99
CA GLY A 161 4.07 1.49 -29.60
C GLY A 161 4.96 2.23 -28.61
N VAL A 162 5.03 1.73 -27.38
CA VAL A 162 5.70 2.34 -26.24
C VAL A 162 6.57 1.31 -25.53
N LEU A 163 7.82 1.69 -25.25
CA LEU A 163 8.68 1.02 -24.30
C LEU A 163 8.50 1.67 -22.93
N LEU A 164 8.11 0.88 -21.94
CA LEU A 164 7.96 1.30 -20.56
C LEU A 164 9.07 0.66 -19.72
N ASP A 165 9.98 1.48 -19.21
CA ASP A 165 11.02 1.08 -18.27
C ASP A 165 10.48 1.29 -16.86
N VAL A 166 10.23 0.21 -16.11
CA VAL A 166 9.62 0.21 -14.78
C VAL A 166 10.66 -0.17 -13.73
N ALA A 167 10.81 0.65 -12.69
CA ALA A 167 11.77 0.40 -11.64
C ALA A 167 11.35 -0.79 -10.75
N ARG A 168 12.34 -1.62 -10.40
CA ARG A 168 12.27 -2.56 -9.28
C ARG A 168 12.73 -1.82 -8.03
N LEU A 169 11.83 -1.67 -7.07
CA LEU A 169 12.13 -1.05 -5.79
C LEU A 169 12.47 -2.12 -4.76
N GLY A 170 13.51 -1.85 -3.98
CA GLY A 170 13.88 -2.67 -2.85
C GLY A 170 12.87 -2.56 -1.71
N CYS A 171 12.73 -3.66 -0.99
CA CYS A 171 11.80 -3.80 0.13
C CYS A 171 12.32 -3.16 1.43
N GLY A 172 13.64 -2.94 1.55
CA GLY A 172 14.27 -2.36 2.73
C GLY A 172 14.16 -0.83 2.79
N GLY A 173 13.80 -0.30 3.97
CA GLY A 173 13.86 1.15 4.25
C GLY A 173 12.76 1.99 3.59
N VAL A 174 11.65 1.37 3.16
CA VAL A 174 10.48 2.12 2.69
C VAL A 174 9.81 2.82 3.86
N ASP A 175 9.81 4.15 3.85
CA ASP A 175 9.02 4.98 4.77
C ASP A 175 7.57 5.08 4.27
N PRO A 176 6.59 4.47 4.97
CA PRO A 176 5.21 4.48 4.52
C PRO A 176 4.58 5.87 4.53
N LEU A 177 4.95 6.75 5.47
CA LEU A 177 4.44 8.11 5.54
C LEU A 177 4.92 8.93 4.34
N ARG A 178 6.21 8.84 4.03
CA ARG A 178 6.78 9.46 2.83
C ARG A 178 6.10 8.93 1.57
N GLY A 179 5.85 7.63 1.51
CA GLY A 179 5.11 7.00 0.42
C GLY A 179 3.68 7.55 0.26
N LEU A 180 2.92 7.68 1.35
CA LEU A 180 1.56 8.25 1.33
C LEU A 180 1.56 9.71 0.86
N LEU A 181 2.50 10.52 1.37
CA LEU A 181 2.64 11.91 0.94
C LEU A 181 3.00 12.02 -0.54
N GLU A 182 3.85 11.12 -1.03
CA GLU A 182 4.23 11.06 -2.45
C GLU A 182 3.04 10.64 -3.32
N ALA A 183 2.27 9.62 -2.92
CA ALA A 183 1.01 9.26 -3.59
C ALA A 183 0.05 10.45 -3.67
N ARG A 184 -0.15 11.16 -2.55
CA ARG A 184 -0.98 12.36 -2.49
C ARG A 184 -0.48 13.45 -3.43
N ARG A 185 0.84 13.67 -3.52
CA ARG A 185 1.47 14.64 -4.44
C ARG A 185 1.20 14.28 -5.89
N ILE A 186 1.38 13.01 -6.27
CA ILE A 186 1.15 12.51 -7.63
C ILE A 186 -0.31 12.68 -8.04
N LEU A 187 -1.25 12.39 -7.13
CA LEU A 187 -2.69 12.49 -7.39
C LEU A 187 -3.19 13.95 -7.45
N ARG A 188 -2.74 14.83 -6.52
CA ARG A 188 -3.13 16.25 -6.42
C ARG A 188 -2.79 17.11 -7.63
N ARG A 189 -1.82 16.72 -8.46
CA ARG A 189 -1.51 17.42 -9.73
C ARG A 189 -2.66 17.45 -10.75
N ARG A 190 -3.85 16.95 -10.38
CA ARG A 190 -5.10 17.13 -11.10
C ARG A 190 -5.64 18.57 -11.03
N ASP A 191 -5.31 19.35 -9.99
CA ASP A 191 -5.96 20.66 -9.72
C ASP A 191 -5.15 21.89 -10.15
N ARG A 192 -4.12 21.72 -11.00
CA ARG A 192 -3.40 22.84 -11.62
C ARG A 192 -3.38 22.72 -13.15
N ARG A 193 -4.56 22.64 -13.74
CA ARG A 193 -4.83 23.26 -15.04
C ARG A 193 -6.14 24.01 -14.91
N ALA A 194 -6.04 25.32 -15.10
CA ALA A 194 -7.13 26.25 -15.36
C ALA A 194 -7.97 25.78 -16.56
#